data_AF-A0A965FE18-F1
#
_entry.id   AF-A0A965FE18-F1
#
_cell.length_a   1.000
_cell.length_b   1.000
_cell.length_c   1.000
_cell.angle_alpha   90.00
_cell.angle_beta   90.00
_cell.angle_gamma   90.00
#
_symmetry.space_group_name_H-M   'P 1'
#
loop_
_entity.id
_entity.type
_entity.pdbx_description
1 polymer ?
#
loop_
_entity_poly.entity_id
_entity_poly.type
_entity_poly.pdbx_seq_one_letter_code
_entity_poly.pdbx_strand_id
1 'polypeptide(L)' 'MVTIRLARGGAKKKPFYHITVSDSRRARDGRFIERIGFFNPVARGQ' A
#
# COMPACT_ATOMS: atom_id res chain seq x y z
N MET A 1 12.72 -7.46 9.12
CA MET A 1 12.52 -8.44 8.01
C MET A 1 11.91 -7.69 6.84
N VAL A 2 12.32 -7.98 5.61
CA VAL A 2 11.69 -7.37 4.42
C VAL A 2 10.35 -8.05 4.18
N THR A 3 9.30 -7.25 4.04
CA THR A 3 7.94 -7.75 3.81
C THR A 3 7.27 -6.98 2.67
N ILE A 4 6.41 -7.68 1.95
CA ILE A 4 5.47 -7.05 1.02
C ILE A 4 4.22 -6.70 1.82
N ARG A 5 3.78 -5.45 1.78
CA ARG A 5 2.60 -4.99 2.52
C ARG A 5 1.81 -3.93 1.78
N LEU A 6 0.59 -3.70 2.26
CA LEU A 6 -0.30 -2.65 1.78
C LEU A 6 -0.04 -1.34 2.52
N ALA A 7 0.52 -0.36 1.82
CA ALA A 7 0.57 1.03 2.29
C ALA A 7 -0.76 1.72 1.98
N ARG A 8 -1.42 2.29 3.00
CA ARG A 8 -2.74 2.88 2.85
C ARG A 8 -2.60 4.32 2.35
N GLY A 9 -3.15 4.56 1.17
CA GLY A 9 -3.46 5.88 0.66
C GLY A 9 -4.97 6.12 0.58
N GLY A 10 -5.34 7.10 -0.23
CA GLY A 10 -6.73 7.52 -0.42
C GLY A 10 -7.23 8.42 0.71
N ALA A 11 -8.54 8.42 0.94
CA ALA A 11 -9.20 9.29 1.90
C ALA A 11 -10.04 8.49 2.90
N LYS A 12 -10.59 9.19 3.91
CA LYS A 12 -11.58 8.59 4.82
C LYS A 12 -12.74 8.02 3.99
N LYS A 13 -13.09 6.75 4.26
CA LYS A 13 -14.10 5.98 3.50
C LYS A 13 -13.80 5.78 2.00
N LYS A 14 -12.59 6.07 1.53
CA LYS A 14 -12.14 5.82 0.15
C LYS A 14 -10.75 5.17 0.16
N PRO A 15 -10.65 3.88 0.53
CA PRO A 15 -9.37 3.20 0.66
C PRO A 15 -8.72 2.95 -0.70
N PHE A 16 -7.44 3.26 -0.80
CA PHE A 16 -6.57 2.87 -1.91
C PHE A 16 -5.26 2.37 -1.31
N TYR A 17 -4.68 1.31 -1.87
CA TYR A 17 -3.46 0.72 -1.33
C TYR A 17 -2.35 0.68 -2.37
N HIS A 18 -1.14 1.04 -1.95
CA HIS A 18 0.06 0.71 -2.70
C HIS A 18 0.62 -0.61 -2.18
N ILE A 19 0.97 -1.51 -3.11
CA ILE A 19 1.68 -2.74 -2.76
C ILE A 19 3.16 -2.39 -2.74
N THR A 20 3.76 -2.39 -1.55
CA THR A 20 5.15 -1.96 -1.35
C THR A 20 5.98 -3.03 -0.66
N VAL A 21 7.25 -3.09 -1.03
CA VAL A 21 8.27 -3.89 -0.36
C VAL A 21 8.99 -2.98 0.64
N SER A 22 8.95 -3.30 1.93
CA SER A 22 9.66 -2.53 2.95
C SER A 22 10.14 -3.38 4.11
N ASP A 23 11.07 -2.87 4.89
CA ASP A 23 11.40 -3.47 6.18
C ASP A 23 10.23 -3.32 7.17
N SER A 24 9.90 -4.40 7.90
CA SER A 24 8.81 -4.49 8.87
C SER A 24 8.86 -3.41 9.97
N ARG A 25 10.04 -2.88 10.29
CA ARG A 25 10.25 -1.83 11.30
C ARG A 25 9.77 -0.46 10.84
N ARG A 26 9.58 -0.24 9.53
CA ARG A 26 9.20 1.07 8.98
C ARG A 26 7.70 1.31 9.19
N ALA A 27 7.32 2.58 9.41
CA ALA A 27 5.91 2.98 9.42
C ALA A 27 5.21 2.57 8.12
N ARG A 28 3.93 2.16 8.20
CA ARG A 28 3.15 1.57 7.08
C ARG A 28 3.25 2.37 5.79
N ASP A 29 3.08 3.70 5.90
CA ASP A 29 3.01 4.62 4.76
C ASP A 29 4.31 5.45 4.61
N GLY A 30 5.38 5.02 5.27
CA GLY A 30 6.68 5.70 5.25
C GLY A 30 7.59 5.24 4.10
N ARG A 31 8.89 5.41 4.30
CA ARG A 31 9.92 5.00 3.31
C ARG A 31 9.85 3.50 3.03
N PHE A 32 9.68 3.16 1.77
CA PHE A 32 9.71 1.80 1.23
C PHE A 32 10.95 1.61 0.34
N ILE A 33 11.25 0.35 -0.01
CA ILE A 33 12.32 -0.02 -0.93
C ILE A 33 11.79 0.16 -2.36
N GLU A 34 10.68 -0.50 -2.68
CA GLU A 34 10.06 -0.47 -4.00
C GLU A 34 8.53 -0.55 -3.91
N ARG A 35 7.84 0.09 -4.86
CA ARG A 35 6.39 -0.05 -5.07
C ARG A 35 6.16 -0.92 -6.30
N ILE A 36 5.60 -2.10 -6.08
CA ILE A 36 5.39 -3.11 -7.13
C ILE A 36 3.99 -3.07 -7.74
N GLY A 37 3.07 -2.29 -7.15
CA GLY A 37 1.73 -2.17 -7.69
C GLY A 37 0.79 -1.34 -6.83
N PHE A 38 -0.50 -1.51 -7.09
CA PHE A 38 -1.58 -0.92 -6.31
C PHE A 38 -2.76 -1.87 -6.23
N PHE A 39 -3.60 -1.65 -5.23
CA PHE A 39 -4.83 -2.38 -5.02
C PHE A 39 -5.94 -1.40 -4.64
N ASN A 40 -7.02 -1.40 -5.42
CA ASN A 40 -8.21 -0.60 -5.17
C ASN A 40 -9.41 -1.51 -4.89
N PRO A 41 -9.79 -1.73 -3.62
CA PRO A 41 -10.88 -2.63 -3.28
C PRO A 41 -12.27 -2.08 -3.64
N VAL A 42 -12.38 -0.80 -4.00
CA VAL A 42 -13.67 -0.15 -4.36
C VAL A 42 -13.78 0.02 -5.87
N ALA A 43 -12.81 -0.47 -6.65
CA ALA A 43 -12.92 -0.47 -8.09
C ALA A 43 -14.13 -1.30 -8.52
N ARG A 44 -15.06 -0.66 -9.24
CA ARG A 44 -16.10 -1.34 -10.00
C ARG A 44 -15.60 -1.35 -11.43
N GLY A 45 -15.37 -2.55 -11.99
CA GLY A 45 -15.04 -2.69 -13.41
C GLY A 45 -16.10 -2.00 -14.27
N GLN A 46 -15.72 -1.57 -15.47
CA GLN A 46 -16.68 -1.08 -16.45
C GLN A 46 -17.56 -2.22 -16.97
#